data_AF-A0A261U2L3-F1
#
_entry.id   AF-A0A261U2L3-F1
#
_cell.length_a   1.000
_cell.length_b   1.000
_cell.length_c   1.000
_cell.angle_alpha   90.00
_cell.angle_beta   90.00
_cell.angle_gamma   90.00
#
_symmetry.space_group_name_H-M   'P 1'
#
loop_
_entity.id
_entity.type
_entity.pdbx_description
1 polymer ?
#
loop_
_entity_poly.entity_id
_entity_poly.type
_entity_poly.pdbx_seq_one_letter_code
_entity_poly.pdbx_strand_id
1 'polypeptide(L)' 'MSTSEFELASLESAVRIIWQQCGQTPPEGEELSRAASNLRHALAAGRHIPRVADKTIQPMTGRRHDIESQARAD' A
#
# COMPACT_ATOMS: atom_id res chain seq x y z
N MET A 1 -11.61 31.29 -1.63
CA MET A 1 -10.93 30.00 -1.82
C MET A 1 -10.02 29.78 -0.62
N SER A 2 -10.34 28.79 0.20
CA SER A 2 -9.59 28.45 1.40
C SER A 2 -8.41 27.54 1.04
N THR A 3 -7.30 27.65 1.78
CA THR A 3 -6.10 26.82 1.63
C THR A 3 -6.42 25.31 1.68
N SER A 4 -7.46 24.94 2.43
CA SER A 4 -7.95 23.57 2.58
C SER A 4 -8.61 22.99 1.31
N GLU A 5 -9.25 23.83 0.50
CA GLU A 5 -9.89 23.39 -0.75
C GLU A 5 -8.84 23.05 -1.82
N PHE A 6 -7.77 23.85 -1.88
CA PHE A 6 -6.63 23.59 -2.76
C PHE A 6 -5.88 22.31 -2.39
N GLU A 7 -5.68 22.09 -1.09
CA GLU A 7 -5.06 20.87 -0.57
C GLU A 7 -5.88 19.63 -0.93
N LEU A 8 -7.21 19.69 -0.82
CA LEU A 8 -8.09 18.58 -1.17
C LEU A 8 -8.04 18.26 -2.67
N ALA A 9 -8.13 19.27 -3.55
CA ALA A 9 -8.03 19.08 -5.00
C ALA A 9 -6.66 18.48 -5.42
N SER A 10 -5.59 18.86 -4.73
CA SER A 10 -4.26 18.26 -4.93
C SER A 10 -4.24 16.78 -4.54
N LEU A 11 -4.87 16.42 -3.43
CA LEU A 11 -4.97 15.03 -2.97
C LEU A 11 -5.86 14.16 -3.87
N GLU A 12 -6.96 14.69 -4.38
CA GLU A 12 -7.80 13.98 -5.36
C GLU A 12 -7.03 13.69 -6.66
N SER A 13 -6.21 14.65 -7.11
CA SER A 13 -5.32 14.45 -8.25
C SER A 13 -4.28 13.35 -7.97
N ALA A 14 -3.71 13.33 -6.77
CA ALA A 14 -2.77 12.28 -6.35
C ALA A 14 -3.42 10.89 -6.32
N VAL A 15 -4.65 10.78 -5.81
CA VAL A 15 -5.42 9.53 -5.82
C VAL A 15 -5.61 9.02 -7.25
N ARG A 16 -6.00 9.89 -8.19
CA ARG A 16 -6.16 9.50 -9.61
C ARG A 16 -4.87 8.94 -10.20
N ILE A 17 -3.74 9.60 -9.95
CA ILE A 17 -2.43 9.17 -10.44
C ILE A 17 -2.05 7.80 -9.87
N ILE A 18 -2.25 7.57 -8.56
CA ILE A 18 -1.92 6.30 -7.91
C ILE A 18 -2.68 5.14 -8.57
N TRP A 19 -3.98 5.29 -8.80
CA TRP A 19 -4.78 4.25 -9.45
C TRP A 19 -4.33 3.98 -10.88
N GLN A 20 -4.08 5.04 -11.66
CA GLN A 20 -3.57 4.92 -13.02
C GLN A 20 -2.23 4.18 -13.08
N GLN A 21 -1.32 4.47 -12.14
CA GLN A 21 -0.04 3.77 -12.04
C GLN A 21 -0.20 2.29 -11.67
N CYS A 22 -1.24 1.94 -10.93
CA CYS A 22 -1.61 0.56 -10.63
C CYS A 22 -2.40 -0.12 -11.76
N GLY A 23 -2.64 0.55 -12.90
CA GLY A 23 -3.46 0.03 -14.00
C GLY A 23 -4.93 -0.15 -13.63
N GLN A 24 -5.41 0.58 -12.63
CA GLN A 24 -6.80 0.54 -12.17
C GLN A 24 -7.54 1.81 -12.59
N THR A 25 -8.87 1.70 -12.73
CA THR A 25 -9.73 2.87 -12.97
C THR A 25 -9.86 3.68 -11.67
N PRO A 26 -9.56 4.98 -11.68
CA PRO A 26 -9.66 5.80 -10.47
C PRO A 26 -11.12 5.98 -10.03
N PRO A 27 -11.38 6.10 -8.71
CA PRO A 27 -12.70 6.41 -8.20
C PRO A 27 -13.15 7.84 -8.57
N GLU A 28 -14.45 8.07 -8.57
CA GLU A 28 -15.08 9.35 -8.94
C GLU A 28 -16.05 9.85 -7.87
N GLY A 29 -16.46 11.13 -7.97
CA GLY A 29 -17.45 11.72 -7.08
C GLY A 29 -17.07 11.64 -5.60
N GLU A 30 -18.03 11.24 -4.76
CA GLU A 30 -17.84 11.14 -3.31
C GLU A 30 -16.74 10.13 -2.92
N GLU A 31 -16.59 9.04 -3.68
CA GLU A 31 -15.57 8.03 -3.41
C GLU A 31 -14.16 8.60 -3.59
N LEU A 32 -13.96 9.45 -4.59
CA LEU A 32 -12.69 10.16 -4.81
C LEU A 32 -12.36 11.07 -3.63
N SER A 33 -13.32 11.87 -3.16
CA SER A 33 -13.11 12.77 -2.02
C SER A 33 -12.84 11.99 -0.74
N ARG A 34 -13.49 10.84 -0.54
CA ARG A 34 -13.24 9.93 0.59
C ARG A 34 -11.84 9.32 0.52
N ALA A 35 -11.40 8.90 -0.66
CA ALA A 35 -10.05 8.38 -0.88
C ALA A 35 -8.98 9.47 -0.66
N ALA A 36 -9.23 10.72 -1.07
CA ALA A 36 -8.34 11.85 -0.83
C ALA A 36 -8.22 12.17 0.67
N SER A 37 -9.32 12.10 1.43
CA SER A 37 -9.31 12.23 2.89
C SER A 37 -8.50 11.11 3.55
N ASN A 38 -8.69 9.86 3.12
CA ASN A 38 -7.89 8.73 3.62
C ASN A 38 -6.40 8.88 3.30
N LEU A 39 -6.06 9.38 2.11
CA LEU A 39 -4.67 9.68 1.73
C LEU A 39 -4.08 10.74 2.64
N ARG A 40 -4.81 11.83 2.93
CA ARG A 40 -4.38 12.86 3.89
C ARG A 40 -4.10 12.25 5.26
N HIS A 41 -5.00 11.43 5.78
CA HIS A 41 -4.81 10.75 7.05
C HIS A 41 -3.59 9.82 7.03
N ALA A 42 -3.36 9.09 5.93
CA ALA A 42 -2.19 8.22 5.78
C ALA A 42 -0.87 8.99 5.71
N LEU A 43 -0.85 10.17 5.08
CA LEU A 43 0.31 11.07 5.04
C LEU A 43 0.58 11.69 6.41
N ALA A 44 -0.47 12.16 7.10
CA ALA A 44 -0.37 12.73 8.44
C ALA A 44 0.05 11.69 9.49
N ALA A 45 -0.40 10.45 9.35
CA ALA A 45 0.05 9.32 10.16
C ALA A 45 1.51 8.92 9.87
N GLY A 46 2.16 9.58 8.90
CA GLY A 46 3.59 9.45 8.63
C GLY A 46 3.98 8.00 8.38
N ARG A 47 3.27 7.31 7.46
CA ARG A 47 3.44 5.88 7.11
C ARG A 47 4.91 5.43 7.25
N HIS A 48 5.26 5.00 8.47
CA HIS A 48 6.21 3.95 8.77
C HIS A 48 5.59 2.67 8.22
N ILE A 49 5.44 2.57 6.90
CA ILE A 49 5.44 1.25 6.29
C ILE A 49 6.90 0.86 6.44
N PRO A 50 7.27 -0.04 7.38
CA PRO A 50 8.55 -0.71 7.23
C PRO A 50 8.49 -1.25 5.81
N ARG A 51 9.35 -0.73 4.92
CA ARG A 51 9.57 -1.34 3.61
C ARG A 51 9.76 -2.80 3.97
N VAL A 52 8.77 -3.64 3.62
CA VAL A 52 8.83 -5.05 3.95
C VAL A 52 10.18 -5.46 3.45
N ALA A 53 11.07 -5.77 4.40
CA ALA A 53 12.46 -6.06 4.11
C ALA A 53 12.41 -7.03 2.95
N ASP A 54 13.08 -6.63 1.87
CA ASP A 54 13.16 -7.34 0.62
C ASP A 54 13.01 -8.84 0.88
N LYS A 55 11.88 -9.44 0.49
CA LYS A 55 11.60 -10.86 0.78
C LYS A 55 12.63 -11.77 0.10
N THR A 56 13.54 -11.21 -0.68
CA THR A 56 14.71 -11.88 -1.26
C THR A 56 15.89 -12.01 -0.29
N ILE A 57 15.91 -11.29 0.84
CA ILE A 57 17.00 -11.33 1.85
C ILE A 57 16.53 -12.01 3.15
N GLN A 58 15.72 -13.05 3.04
CA GLN A 58 15.74 -14.10 4.04
C GLN A 58 16.48 -15.27 3.42
N PRO A 59 17.80 -15.43 3.67
CA PRO A 59 18.38 -16.74 3.44
C PRO A 59 17.59 -17.69 4.35
N MET A 60 16.96 -18.70 3.76
CA MET A 60 16.38 -19.80 4.52
C MET A 60 17.51 -20.61 5.16
N THR A 61 18.23 -20.01 6.11
CA THR A 61 19.23 -20.67 6.94
C THR A 61 18.51 -21.27 8.14
N GLY A 62 17.68 -22.26 7.84
CA GLY A 62 17.00 -23.08 8.84
C GLY A 62 16.62 -24.40 8.18
N ARG A 63 16.87 -25.52 8.87
CA ARG A 63 16.42 -26.83 8.36
C ARG A 63 14.91 -26.79 8.22
N ARG A 64 14.43 -27.03 7.00
CA ARG A 64 12.99 -27.17 6.68
C ARG A 64 12.48 -28.49 7.26
N HIS A 65 12.12 -28.47 8.54
CA HIS A 65 11.53 -29.63 9.24
C HIS A 65 10.20 -30.07 8.62
N ASP A 66 9.54 -29.22 7.83
CA ASP A 66 8.37 -29.54 7.02
C ASP A 66 8.68 -30.60 5.95
N ILE A 67 9.86 -30.56 5.33
CA ILE A 67 10.24 -31.53 4.28
C ILE A 67 10.71 -32.86 4.90
N GLU A 68 11.42 -32.82 6.03
CA GLU A 68 11.89 -34.03 6.71
C GLU A 68 10.75 -34.91 7.25
N SER A 69 9.61 -34.29 7.59
CA SER A 69 8.41 -34.98 8.07
C SER A 69 7.70 -35.76 6.95
N GLN A 70 7.72 -35.22 5.73
CA GLN A 70 7.13 -35.86 4.55
C GLN A 70 8.02 -36.99 4.00
N ALA A 71 9.35 -36.86 4.12
CA ALA A 71 10.30 -37.85 3.61
C ALA A 71 10.49 -39.10 4.49
N ARG A 72 9.91 -39.14 5.70
CA ARG A 72 9.95 -40.30 6.61
C ARG A 72 8.65 -41.11 6.64
N ALA A 73 7.65 -40.68 5.87
CA ALA A 73 6.35 -41.32 5.78
C ALA A 73 6.20 -42.26 4.56
N ASP A 74 7.27 -42.43 3.78
CA ASP A 74 7.45 -43.44 2.74
C ASP A 74 8.53 -44.45 3.16
#